data_AF-A0A947EJK4-F1
#
_entry.id   AF-A0A947EJK4-F1
#
_cell.length_a   1.000
_cell.length_b   1.000
_cell.length_c   1.000
_cell.angle_alpha   90.00
_cell.angle_beta   90.00
_cell.angle_gamma   90.00
#
_symmetry.space_group_name_H-M   'P 1'
#
loop_
_entity.id
_entity.type
_entity.pdbx_description
1 polymer ?
#
loop_
_entity_poly.entity_id
_entity_poly.type
_entity_poly.pdbx_seq_one_letter_code
_entity_poly.pdbx_strand_id
1 'polypeptide(L)'
;FPTDPYSHTPFTKGAQQPGMTGQVKEDLLSRLGELGVSVSNGEVKFNPKLLLKNEFLTESRAFNYPAIDGELTEITLKKDSLCFLYCLTPVIYELSDRNWIRIYSSESNYEELDGKILNRKFSSKLFSRSGEIYKIVVGVVIS
;
A
#
# COMPACT_ATOMS: atom_id res chain seq x y z
N PHE A 1 -5.74 16.66 -17.57
CA PHE A 1 -6.69 15.87 -16.76
C PHE A 1 -6.47 16.24 -15.30
N PRO A 2 -7.45 16.11 -14.37
CA PRO A 2 -7.25 16.45 -12.96
C PRO A 2 -6.17 15.59 -12.25
N THR A 3 -5.81 14.46 -12.86
CA THR A 3 -4.79 13.52 -12.39
C THR A 3 -3.37 13.91 -12.79
N ASP A 4 -3.20 14.88 -13.68
CA ASP A 4 -1.88 15.31 -14.12
C ASP A 4 -1.39 16.41 -13.16
N PRO A 5 -0.18 16.31 -12.59
CA PRO A 5 0.37 17.32 -11.71
C PRO A 5 0.80 18.57 -12.50
N TYR A 6 0.61 19.75 -11.92
CA TYR A 6 0.98 21.04 -12.50
C TYR A 6 1.59 21.94 -11.42
N SER A 7 2.57 22.78 -11.78
CA SER A 7 3.27 23.59 -10.78
C SER A 7 2.43 24.72 -10.18
N HIS A 8 1.53 25.33 -10.95
CA HIS A 8 0.72 26.45 -10.45
C HIS A 8 -0.56 26.66 -11.26
N THR A 9 -1.53 27.39 -10.68
CA THR A 9 -2.78 27.81 -11.33
C THR A 9 -2.95 29.32 -11.14
N PRO A 10 -2.62 30.16 -12.13
CA PRO A 10 -2.82 31.61 -12.06
C PRO A 10 -4.30 32.00 -11.99
N PHE A 11 -4.60 33.20 -11.47
CA PHE A 11 -5.98 33.69 -11.39
C PHE A 11 -6.76 33.68 -12.72
N THR A 12 -6.07 33.95 -13.84
CA THR A 12 -6.69 34.13 -15.16
C THR A 12 -6.60 32.90 -16.08
N LYS A 13 -5.99 31.79 -15.62
CA LYS A 13 -5.75 30.61 -16.45
C LYS A 13 -5.96 29.31 -15.66
N GLY A 14 -6.16 28.20 -16.37
CA GLY A 14 -6.11 26.87 -15.77
C GLY A 14 -4.69 26.47 -15.35
N ALA A 15 -4.53 25.22 -14.91
CA ALA A 15 -3.27 24.66 -14.44
C ALA A 15 -2.12 24.80 -15.48
N GLN A 16 -0.94 25.21 -15.02
CA GLN A 16 0.24 25.53 -15.84
C GLN A 16 1.47 24.74 -15.40
N GLN A 17 2.40 24.53 -16.35
CA GLN A 17 3.65 23.76 -16.16
C GLN A 17 3.40 22.30 -15.74
N PRO A 18 3.01 21.44 -16.69
CA PRO A 18 2.69 20.04 -16.40
C PRO A 18 3.93 19.21 -16.00
N GLY A 19 3.69 18.20 -15.18
CA GLY A 19 4.60 17.07 -14.99
C GLY A 19 5.56 17.24 -13.81
N MET A 20 6.80 17.66 -14.09
CA MET A 20 7.95 17.54 -13.19
C MET A 20 7.96 18.59 -12.05
N THR A 21 6.89 18.66 -11.27
CA THR A 21 6.77 19.48 -10.06
C THR A 21 7.16 18.69 -8.81
N GLY A 22 7.77 19.36 -7.82
CA GLY A 22 8.08 18.78 -6.51
C GLY A 22 6.85 18.33 -5.73
N GLN A 23 5.65 18.80 -6.11
CA GLN A 23 4.38 18.38 -5.53
C GLN A 23 4.20 16.85 -5.56
N VAL A 24 4.61 16.17 -6.63
CA VAL A 24 4.45 14.71 -6.78
C VAL A 24 5.14 13.93 -5.65
N LYS A 25 6.30 14.41 -5.18
CA LYS A 25 7.04 13.79 -4.07
C LYS A 25 6.27 13.95 -2.76
N GLU A 26 5.68 15.12 -2.50
CA GLU A 26 4.92 15.34 -1.27
C GLU A 26 3.60 14.57 -1.27
N ASP A 27 2.93 14.46 -2.42
CA ASP A 27 1.70 13.68 -2.57
C ASP A 27 1.97 12.19 -2.35
N LEU A 28 3.11 11.65 -2.84
CA LEU A 28 3.51 10.26 -2.58
C LEU A 28 3.75 9.98 -1.08
N LEU A 29 4.46 10.87 -0.39
CA LEU A 29 4.70 10.74 1.06
C LEU A 29 3.40 10.87 1.85
N SER A 30 2.54 11.81 1.46
CA SER A 30 1.22 12.01 2.07
C SER A 30 0.36 10.76 1.90
N ARG A 31 0.36 10.15 0.71
CA ARG A 31 -0.39 8.91 0.45
C ARG A 31 0.10 7.73 1.28
N LEU A 32 1.41 7.59 1.48
CA LEU A 32 1.96 6.58 2.41
C LEU A 32 1.53 6.85 3.87
N GLY A 33 1.46 8.12 4.26
CA GLY A 33 0.93 8.56 5.55
C GLY A 33 -0.56 8.24 5.73
N GLU A 34 -1.39 8.46 4.70
CA GLU A 34 -2.81 8.11 4.67
C GLU A 34 -3.02 6.61 4.82
N LEU A 35 -2.29 5.81 4.03
CA LEU A 35 -2.23 4.35 4.12
C LEU A 35 -1.68 3.87 5.48
N GLY A 36 -1.11 4.76 6.29
CA GLY A 36 -0.62 4.47 7.63
C GLY A 36 0.63 3.61 7.64
N VAL A 37 1.44 3.67 6.58
CA VAL A 37 2.71 2.94 6.48
C VAL A 37 3.80 3.78 7.13
N SER A 38 4.46 3.23 8.14
CA SER A 38 5.58 3.89 8.81
C SER A 38 6.67 2.89 9.15
N VAL A 39 7.90 3.38 9.29
CA VAL A 39 9.05 2.55 9.67
C VAL A 39 9.67 3.12 10.95
N SER A 40 9.87 2.27 11.95
CA SER A 40 10.56 2.62 13.19
C SER A 40 11.32 1.41 13.70
N ASN A 41 12.54 1.60 14.20
CA ASN A 41 13.39 0.52 14.73
C ASN A 41 13.59 -0.68 13.78
N GLY A 42 13.52 -0.44 12.47
CA GLY A 42 13.64 -1.48 11.44
C GLY A 42 12.37 -2.33 11.24
N GLU A 43 11.24 -1.88 11.78
CA GLU A 43 9.94 -2.54 11.69
C GLU A 43 8.96 -1.69 10.89
N VAL A 44 8.23 -2.32 9.97
CA VAL A 44 7.12 -1.68 9.25
C VAL A 44 5.87 -1.77 10.10
N LYS A 45 5.17 -0.64 10.24
CA LYS A 45 3.88 -0.56 10.89
C LYS A 45 2.80 -0.18 9.89
N PHE A 46 1.70 -0.92 9.91
CA PHE A 46 0.49 -0.67 9.14
C PHE A 46 -0.61 -0.17 10.09
N ASN A 47 -0.86 1.13 10.08
CA ASN A 47 -1.80 1.77 10.99
C ASN A 47 -2.52 2.95 10.32
N PRO A 48 -3.45 2.67 9.38
CA PRO A 48 -4.20 3.70 8.67
C PRO A 48 -5.14 4.44 9.62
N LYS A 49 -4.76 5.66 10.03
CA LYS A 49 -5.61 6.54 10.85
C LYS A 49 -6.39 7.57 10.04
N LEU A 50 -5.95 7.85 8.82
CA LEU A 50 -6.52 8.86 7.92
C LEU A 50 -7.21 8.24 6.70
N LEU A 51 -7.01 6.94 6.47
CA LEU A 51 -7.61 6.22 5.35
C LEU A 51 -9.13 6.13 5.52
N LEU A 52 -9.86 6.53 4.49
CA LEU A 52 -11.32 6.54 4.53
C LEU A 52 -11.90 5.17 4.16
N LYS A 53 -12.98 4.77 4.84
CA LYS A 53 -13.65 3.48 4.57
C LYS A 53 -14.19 3.34 3.15
N ASN A 54 -14.54 4.45 2.50
CA ASN A 54 -15.02 4.48 1.12
C ASN A 54 -13.92 4.27 0.05
N GLU A 55 -12.65 4.17 0.46
CA GLU A 55 -11.56 3.79 -0.45
C GLU A 55 -11.47 2.27 -0.65
N PHE A 56 -12.13 1.49 0.19
CA PHE A 56 -12.20 0.04 0.05
C PHE A 56 -13.16 -0.36 -1.07
N LEU A 57 -12.84 -1.46 -1.76
CA LEU A 57 -13.65 -1.97 -2.85
C LEU A 57 -15.05 -2.37 -2.40
N THR A 58 -16.06 -2.00 -3.18
CA THR A 58 -17.46 -2.42 -2.96
C THR A 58 -17.77 -3.78 -3.57
N GLU A 59 -16.90 -4.29 -4.44
CA GLU A 59 -17.02 -5.57 -5.13
C GLU A 59 -15.64 -6.19 -5.45
N SER A 60 -15.64 -7.48 -5.79
CA SER A 60 -14.40 -8.17 -6.16
C SER A 60 -13.81 -7.60 -7.45
N ARG A 61 -12.49 -7.41 -7.51
CA ARG A 61 -11.81 -6.87 -8.69
C ARG A 61 -10.42 -7.47 -8.88
N ALA A 62 -10.03 -7.68 -10.14
CA ALA A 62 -8.65 -8.02 -10.50
C ALA A 62 -7.73 -6.80 -10.36
N PHE A 63 -6.56 -6.99 -9.76
CA PHE A 63 -5.51 -5.98 -9.64
C PHE A 63 -4.24 -6.48 -10.31
N ASN A 64 -3.81 -5.76 -11.34
CA ASN A 64 -2.59 -6.05 -12.09
C ASN A 64 -1.43 -5.22 -11.52
N TYR A 65 -0.30 -5.86 -11.30
CA TYR A 65 0.90 -5.22 -10.78
C TYR A 65 2.18 -5.84 -11.36
N PRO A 66 3.27 -5.08 -11.45
CA PRO A 66 4.57 -5.65 -11.80
C PRO A 66 5.11 -6.45 -10.62
N ALA A 67 5.40 -7.73 -10.85
CA ALA A 67 6.13 -8.57 -9.91
C ALA A 67 7.61 -8.14 -9.83
N ILE A 68 8.36 -8.80 -8.94
CA ILE A 68 9.74 -8.42 -8.64
C ILE A 68 10.71 -8.67 -9.80
N ASP A 69 10.35 -9.60 -10.69
CA ASP A 69 11.03 -9.93 -11.94
C ASP A 69 10.60 -9.02 -13.10
N GLY A 70 9.62 -8.14 -12.88
CA GLY A 70 9.08 -7.22 -13.88
C GLY A 70 7.87 -7.75 -14.66
N GLU A 71 7.49 -9.02 -14.45
CA GLU A 71 6.34 -9.60 -15.14
C GLU A 71 5.01 -9.08 -14.57
N LEU A 72 4.03 -8.82 -15.44
CA LEU A 72 2.71 -8.41 -15.00
C LEU A 72 1.97 -9.60 -14.39
N THR A 73 1.62 -9.48 -13.12
CA THR A 73 0.89 -10.49 -12.35
C THR A 73 -0.46 -9.93 -11.93
N GLU A 74 -1.46 -10.81 -11.82
CA GLU A 74 -2.79 -10.48 -11.34
C GLU A 74 -3.03 -11.05 -9.93
N ILE A 75 -3.71 -10.29 -9.09
CA ILE A 75 -4.31 -10.77 -7.85
C ILE A 75 -5.79 -10.36 -7.78
N THR A 76 -6.66 -11.30 -7.42
CA THR A 76 -8.07 -11.00 -7.18
C THR A 76 -8.25 -10.41 -5.77
N LEU A 77 -8.75 -9.19 -5.72
CA LEU A 77 -9.12 -8.49 -4.49
C LEU A 77 -10.60 -8.73 -4.20
N LYS A 78 -10.94 -9.00 -2.95
CA LYS A 78 -12.31 -9.20 -2.51
C LYS A 78 -13.00 -7.86 -2.25
N LYS A 79 -14.32 -7.88 -2.14
CA LYS A 79 -15.08 -6.78 -1.51
C LYS A 79 -14.48 -6.47 -0.12
N ASP A 80 -14.55 -5.20 0.28
CA ASP A 80 -14.05 -4.67 1.56
C ASP A 80 -12.52 -4.78 1.71
N SER A 81 -11.80 -4.72 0.59
CA SER A 81 -10.34 -4.69 0.54
C SER A 81 -9.78 -3.53 -0.28
N LEU A 82 -8.52 -3.17 -0.03
CA LEU A 82 -7.73 -2.19 -0.78
C LEU A 82 -6.30 -2.72 -0.93
N CYS A 83 -5.70 -2.55 -2.11
CA CYS A 83 -4.34 -3.02 -2.40
C CYS A 83 -3.43 -1.87 -2.82
N PHE A 84 -2.18 -1.92 -2.37
CA PHE A 84 -1.09 -1.07 -2.84
C PHE A 84 0.22 -1.86 -2.81
N LEU A 85 1.26 -1.34 -3.49
CA LEU A 85 2.58 -1.94 -3.44
C LEU A 85 3.45 -1.18 -2.42
N TYR A 86 4.20 -1.94 -1.61
CA TYR A 86 5.27 -1.41 -0.80
C TYR A 86 6.51 -2.27 -0.99
N CYS A 87 7.63 -1.66 -1.39
CA CYS A 87 8.82 -2.38 -1.85
C CYS A 87 8.55 -3.42 -2.96
N LEU A 88 7.57 -3.15 -3.85
CA LEU A 88 7.07 -4.07 -4.89
C LEU A 88 6.38 -5.35 -4.37
N THR A 89 6.12 -5.44 -3.06
CA THR A 89 5.27 -6.48 -2.50
C THR A 89 3.84 -5.95 -2.38
N PRO A 90 2.82 -6.68 -2.87
CA PRO A 90 1.42 -6.37 -2.62
C PRO A 90 1.10 -6.38 -1.13
N VAL A 91 0.56 -5.26 -0.64
CA VAL A 91 -0.03 -5.12 0.68
C VAL A 91 -1.53 -4.94 0.49
N ILE A 92 -2.30 -5.88 1.02
CA ILE A 92 -3.75 -5.91 0.92
C ILE A 92 -4.32 -5.59 2.30
N TYR A 93 -5.03 -4.48 2.41
CA TYR A 93 -5.84 -4.18 3.58
C TYR A 93 -7.20 -4.85 3.44
N GLU A 94 -7.63 -5.55 4.49
CA GLU A 94 -8.98 -6.12 4.63
C GLU A 94 -9.64 -5.50 5.86
N LEU A 95 -10.90 -5.06 5.73
CA LEU A 95 -11.67 -4.62 6.89
C LEU A 95 -11.82 -5.79 7.88
N SER A 96 -11.49 -5.54 9.15
CA SER A 96 -11.54 -6.55 10.21
C SER A 96 -11.99 -5.92 11.53
N ASP A 97 -12.39 -6.77 12.46
CA ASP A 97 -12.74 -6.42 13.84
C ASP A 97 -11.51 -6.28 14.76
N ARG A 98 -10.37 -6.82 14.34
CA ARG A 98 -9.08 -6.69 15.02
C ARG A 98 -7.95 -6.42 14.03
N ASN A 99 -6.79 -6.02 14.55
CA ASN A 99 -5.61 -5.80 13.71
C ASN A 99 -4.73 -7.05 13.70
N TRP A 100 -4.29 -7.45 12.50
CA TRP A 100 -3.40 -8.59 12.29
C TRP A 100 -2.63 -8.42 10.98
N ILE A 101 -1.53 -9.16 10.83
CA ILE A 101 -0.75 -9.21 9.59
C ILE A 101 -0.51 -10.67 9.22
N ARG A 102 -0.85 -11.05 7.99
CA ARG A 102 -0.52 -12.35 7.40
C ARG A 102 0.55 -12.18 6.34
N ILE A 103 1.66 -12.89 6.50
CA ILE A 103 2.80 -12.88 5.61
C ILE A 103 2.76 -14.16 4.79
N TYR A 104 2.72 -14.02 3.46
CA TYR A 104 2.70 -15.14 2.54
C TYR A 104 4.06 -15.30 1.86
N SER A 105 4.66 -16.47 2.01
CA SER A 105 5.93 -16.89 1.43
C SER A 105 5.80 -18.24 0.74
N SER A 106 6.77 -18.63 -0.09
CA SER A 106 6.74 -19.90 -0.83
C SER A 106 6.76 -21.16 0.04
N GLU A 107 7.19 -21.04 1.30
CA GLU A 107 7.44 -22.18 2.20
C GLU A 107 6.21 -22.62 3.02
N SER A 108 5.14 -21.81 3.09
CA SER A 108 3.98 -22.08 3.94
C SER A 108 2.71 -21.43 3.38
N ASN A 109 1.54 -21.68 4.00
CA ASN A 109 0.32 -20.98 3.63
C ASN A 109 0.41 -19.49 4.03
N TYR A 110 0.67 -19.19 5.32
CA TYR A 110 1.04 -17.87 5.83
C TYR A 110 1.55 -17.94 7.28
N GLU A 111 2.33 -16.95 7.71
CA GLU A 111 2.61 -16.65 9.13
C GLU A 111 1.72 -15.47 9.57
N GLU A 112 1.00 -15.59 10.69
CA GLU A 112 0.14 -14.51 11.23
C GLU A 112 0.78 -13.86 12.46
N LEU A 113 0.81 -12.54 12.46
CA LEU A 113 1.21 -11.70 13.59
C LEU A 113 -0.01 -10.95 14.12
N ASP A 114 -0.18 -10.91 15.44
CA ASP A 114 -1.20 -10.08 16.06
C ASP A 114 -0.76 -8.60 16.07
N GLY A 115 -1.72 -7.70 15.86
CA GLY A 115 -1.48 -6.27 15.86
C GLY A 115 -1.08 -5.68 14.51
N LYS A 116 -0.25 -4.64 14.55
CA LYS A 116 -0.02 -3.70 13.43
C LYS A 116 1.42 -3.67 12.94
N ILE A 117 2.29 -4.49 13.52
CA ILE A 117 3.74 -4.40 13.33
C ILE A 117 4.22 -5.65 12.59
N LEU A 118 4.83 -5.42 11.43
CA LEU A 118 5.64 -6.41 10.76
C LEU A 118 6.99 -6.44 11.48
N ASN A 119 7.27 -7.52 12.20
CA ASN A 119 8.49 -7.64 12.98
C ASN A 119 9.76 -7.43 12.12
N ARG A 120 10.89 -7.18 12.78
CA ARG A 120 12.16 -6.89 12.09
C ARG A 120 12.60 -7.98 11.10
N LYS A 121 12.32 -9.26 11.39
CA LYS A 121 12.62 -10.41 10.50
C LYS A 121 11.96 -10.22 9.14
N PHE A 122 10.66 -9.95 9.12
CA PHE A 122 9.92 -9.78 7.86
C PHE A 122 10.09 -8.42 7.23
N SER A 123 10.23 -7.36 8.03
CA SER A 123 10.53 -6.02 7.52
C SER A 123 11.84 -6.01 6.75
N SER A 124 12.88 -6.68 7.25
CA SER A 124 14.16 -6.81 6.54
C SER A 124 14.01 -7.53 5.18
N LYS A 125 13.19 -8.58 5.10
CA LYS A 125 12.92 -9.29 3.83
C LYS A 125 12.11 -8.45 2.83
N LEU A 126 11.18 -7.64 3.35
CA LEU A 126 10.41 -6.70 2.54
C LEU A 126 11.31 -5.60 1.96
N PHE A 127 12.20 -5.03 2.78
CA PHE A 127 13.14 -4.00 2.34
C PHE A 127 14.19 -4.52 1.35
N SER A 128 14.65 -5.77 1.52
CA SER A 128 15.65 -6.37 0.63
C SER A 128 15.12 -6.69 -0.75
N ARG A 129 13.80 -6.70 -0.95
CA ARG A 129 13.17 -7.07 -2.23
C ARG A 129 13.66 -8.44 -2.70
N SER A 130 13.77 -9.41 -1.78
CA SER A 130 14.25 -10.75 -2.12
C SER A 130 13.22 -11.62 -2.84
N GLY A 131 11.95 -11.21 -2.85
CA GLY A 131 10.85 -11.99 -3.42
C GLY A 131 10.36 -13.12 -2.51
N GLU A 132 10.99 -13.32 -1.35
CA GLU A 132 10.58 -14.34 -0.37
C GLU A 132 9.18 -14.08 0.21
N ILE A 133 8.78 -12.82 0.32
CA ILE A 133 7.42 -12.41 0.67
C ILE A 133 6.73 -11.97 -0.62
N TYR A 134 5.80 -12.79 -1.11
CA TYR A 134 5.10 -12.49 -2.36
C TYR A 134 3.80 -11.69 -2.16
N LYS A 135 3.24 -11.67 -0.94
CA LYS A 135 2.18 -10.73 -0.53
C LYS A 135 2.07 -10.61 0.99
N ILE A 136 1.50 -9.50 1.45
CA ILE A 136 1.12 -9.26 2.84
C ILE A 136 -0.36 -8.91 2.87
N VAL A 137 -1.11 -9.55 3.76
CA VAL A 137 -2.51 -9.18 4.02
C VAL A 137 -2.60 -8.62 5.43
N VAL A 138 -3.30 -7.50 5.62
CA VAL A 138 -3.38 -6.80 6.89
C VAL A 138 -4.85 -6.58 7.23
N GLY A 139 -5.29 -7.14 8.36
CA GLY A 139 -6.57 -6.80 8.95
C GLY A 139 -6.51 -5.43 9.57
N VAL A 140 -7.38 -4.52 9.14
CA VAL A 140 -7.43 -3.15 9.64
C VAL A 140 -8.79 -2.84 10.21
N VAL A 141 -8.79 -2.23 11.40
CA VAL A 141 -9.99 -1.64 12.00
C VAL A 141 -10.06 -0.18 11.56
N ILE A 142 -10.99 0.11 10.65
CA ILE A 142 -11.27 1.47 10.16
C ILE A 142 -12.57 1.96 10.80
N SER A 143 -12.49 3.07 11.53
CA SER A 143 -13.62 3.76 12.17
C SER A 143 -14.45 4.54 11.16
#